data_AF-A0A7C4P3W3-F1
#
_entry.id   AF-A0A7C4P3W3-F1
#
_cell.length_a   1.000
_cell.length_b   1.000
_cell.length_c   1.000
_cell.angle_alpha   90.00
_cell.angle_beta   90.00
_cell.angle_gamma   90.00
#
_symmetry.space_group_name_H-M   'P 1'
#
loop_
_entity.id
_entity.type
_entity.pdbx_description
1 polymer ?
#
loop_
_entity_poly.entity_id
_entity_poly.type
_entity_poly.pdbx_seq_one_letter_code
_entity_poly.pdbx_strand_id
1 'polypeptide(L)'
;MRLSHSFLALLSFALLASCRSARPTGSFAAEAVPPPPHYASLDEWAAHPQKDDAADRTPCGTQPQQQATAPADVFFLHPTSYYGRRKKPVGWNAHLRDAATNTRTDSGAILHQATIFNTVGRVYAPRYRQAHLNAFFTRDKASAAQALDLAYRDIEAAFDRYLSHWNDGRPIILVGHSQGAYLGMRLLRERIEGSPQRQQLVVAYLVGWPIEKDYFRHVPPCTTASQTGCFCSWRTWKRQASRQLPPQPNVVCTNPLTWSTREGEYADRSLNLGGVLRNLCVIYPALTDAEVWQGYLLAERPHFPGSFLLRRKNYHVADLNFYYLNVQKNAQERVEAFLRR
;
A
#
# COMPACT_ATOMS: atom_id res chain seq x y z
N MET A 1 -33.04 -48.09 38.85
CA MET A 1 -33.22 -48.39 37.41
C MET A 1 -33.58 -47.08 36.70
N ARG A 2 -32.61 -46.41 36.05
CA ARG A 2 -32.84 -45.30 35.10
C ARG A 2 -31.55 -45.01 34.31
N LEU A 3 -31.53 -45.67 33.16
CA LEU A 3 -30.87 -45.47 31.88
C LEU A 3 -29.83 -44.34 31.69
N SER A 4 -28.69 -44.80 31.17
CA SER A 4 -27.60 -44.07 30.53
C SER A 4 -28.06 -43.17 29.38
N HIS A 5 -27.38 -42.03 29.20
CA HIS A 5 -27.48 -41.23 27.98
C HIS A 5 -26.12 -41.22 27.29
N SER A 6 -26.06 -42.00 26.21
CA SER A 6 -24.94 -42.10 25.28
C SER A 6 -24.70 -40.77 24.55
N PHE A 7 -23.45 -40.31 24.54
CA PHE A 7 -22.98 -39.23 23.68
C PHE A 7 -22.98 -39.69 22.22
N LEU A 8 -23.90 -39.15 21.40
CA LEU A 8 -23.77 -39.20 19.94
C LEU A 8 -23.00 -37.96 19.48
N ALA A 9 -21.78 -38.18 18.96
CA ALA A 9 -20.99 -37.17 18.27
C ALA A 9 -21.59 -36.91 16.87
N LEU A 10 -22.19 -35.72 16.68
CA LEU A 10 -22.58 -35.24 15.36
C LEU A 10 -21.36 -34.64 14.64
N LEU A 11 -20.74 -35.45 13.78
CA LEU A 11 -19.82 -34.97 12.74
C LEU A 11 -20.61 -34.06 11.77
N SER A 12 -20.44 -32.76 11.94
CA SER A 12 -20.96 -31.75 11.03
C SER A 12 -19.95 -31.53 9.90
N PHE A 13 -20.19 -32.16 8.75
CA PHE A 13 -19.48 -31.87 7.49
C PHE A 13 -19.77 -30.42 7.07
N ALA A 14 -18.83 -29.50 7.34
CA ALA A 14 -18.92 -28.13 6.88
C ALA A 14 -18.64 -28.07 5.36
N LEU A 15 -19.70 -27.90 4.58
CA LEU A 15 -19.66 -27.61 3.14
C LEU A 15 -18.82 -26.36 2.85
N LEU A 16 -17.84 -26.52 1.95
CA LEU A 16 -17.00 -25.47 1.40
C LEU A 16 -17.82 -24.46 0.60
N ALA A 17 -18.37 -23.44 1.27
CA ALA A 17 -18.97 -22.30 0.59
C ALA A 17 -17.88 -21.41 -0.01
N SER A 18 -17.76 -21.45 -1.35
CA SER A 18 -16.95 -20.51 -2.13
C SER A 18 -17.25 -19.05 -1.71
N CYS A 19 -16.22 -18.36 -1.22
CA CYS A 19 -16.28 -16.97 -0.79
C CYS A 19 -16.24 -16.03 -2.00
N ARG A 20 -17.39 -15.71 -2.62
CA ARG A 20 -17.50 -14.64 -3.62
C ARG A 20 -17.88 -13.31 -2.95
N SER A 21 -17.02 -12.29 -3.09
CA SER A 21 -17.33 -10.90 -2.74
C SER A 21 -18.45 -10.36 -3.65
N ALA A 22 -19.24 -9.41 -3.12
CA ALA A 22 -20.18 -8.65 -3.95
C ALA A 22 -19.39 -7.86 -5.00
N ARG A 23 -19.97 -7.68 -6.19
CA ARG A 23 -19.37 -6.94 -7.30
C ARG A 23 -20.33 -5.83 -7.72
N PRO A 24 -19.82 -4.71 -8.24
CA PRO A 24 -20.66 -3.68 -8.85
C PRO A 24 -21.51 -4.30 -9.95
N THR A 25 -22.79 -3.94 -9.98
CA THR A 25 -23.75 -4.36 -11.00
C THR A 25 -24.08 -3.16 -11.87
N GLY A 26 -24.18 -3.38 -13.18
CA GLY A 26 -24.39 -2.30 -14.16
C GLY A 26 -23.14 -1.46 -14.42
N SER A 27 -23.26 -0.54 -15.37
CA SER A 27 -22.21 0.40 -15.72
C SER A 27 -22.03 1.47 -14.66
N PHE A 28 -20.90 2.18 -14.69
CA PHE A 28 -20.70 3.36 -13.87
C PHE A 28 -21.76 4.42 -14.18
N ALA A 29 -22.42 4.91 -13.14
CA ALA A 29 -23.49 5.90 -13.22
C ALA A 29 -23.08 7.10 -12.36
N ALA A 30 -22.95 8.28 -12.98
CA ALA A 30 -22.46 9.49 -12.31
C ALA A 30 -23.43 9.94 -11.21
N GLU A 31 -24.72 9.71 -11.38
CA GLU A 31 -25.79 9.96 -10.43
C GLU A 31 -25.76 9.03 -9.21
N ALA A 32 -25.08 7.88 -9.30
CA ALA A 32 -24.97 6.89 -8.23
C ALA A 32 -23.68 7.04 -7.40
N VAL A 33 -22.85 8.06 -7.69
CA VAL A 33 -21.60 8.27 -6.96
C VAL A 33 -21.86 8.89 -5.59
N PRO A 34 -21.19 8.44 -4.53
CA PRO A 34 -21.24 9.09 -3.22
C PRO A 34 -20.83 10.57 -3.26
N PRO A 35 -21.30 11.40 -2.31
CA PRO A 35 -20.86 12.80 -2.19
C PRO A 35 -19.33 12.94 -2.13
N PRO A 36 -18.77 14.02 -2.68
CA PRO A 36 -17.33 14.26 -2.64
C PRO A 36 -16.81 14.51 -1.22
N PRO A 37 -15.53 14.19 -0.95
CA PRO A 37 -14.87 14.52 0.32
C PRO A 37 -14.72 16.03 0.52
N HIS A 38 -14.73 16.45 1.79
CA HIS A 38 -14.39 17.80 2.21
C HIS A 38 -13.11 17.79 3.05
N TYR A 39 -11.94 17.87 2.40
CA TYR A 39 -10.63 17.71 3.04
C TYR A 39 -10.23 18.79 4.06
N ALA A 40 -11.06 19.82 4.26
CA ALA A 40 -10.95 20.71 5.40
C ALA A 40 -11.28 20.02 6.74
N SER A 41 -12.04 18.91 6.71
CA SER A 41 -12.38 18.12 7.90
C SER A 41 -11.38 16.98 8.11
N LEU A 42 -10.87 16.85 9.35
CA LEU A 42 -10.00 15.74 9.77
C LEU A 42 -10.66 14.36 9.70
N ASP A 43 -12.00 14.29 9.61
CA ASP A 43 -12.72 13.02 9.45
C ASP A 43 -12.47 12.37 8.09
N GLU A 44 -12.21 13.19 7.06
CA GLU A 44 -11.91 12.74 5.70
C GLU A 44 -10.43 12.34 5.56
N TRP A 45 -9.70 12.26 6.67
CA TRP A 45 -8.35 11.71 6.75
C TRP A 45 -8.35 10.42 7.57
N ALA A 46 -7.84 9.36 6.95
CA ALA A 46 -7.59 8.08 7.61
C ALA A 46 -6.43 8.22 8.60
N ALA A 47 -5.42 9.03 8.24
CA ALA A 47 -4.36 9.48 9.14
C ALA A 47 -4.04 10.96 8.95
N HIS A 48 -3.79 11.67 10.04
CA HIS A 48 -3.41 13.08 10.01
C HIS A 48 -2.61 13.46 11.28
N PRO A 49 -1.57 14.32 11.21
CA PRO A 49 -0.75 14.66 12.40
C PRO A 49 -1.47 15.41 13.53
N GLN A 50 -2.74 15.75 13.34
CA GLN A 50 -3.61 16.42 14.33
C GLN A 50 -4.68 15.47 14.88
N LYS A 51 -4.49 14.17 14.71
CA LYS A 51 -5.42 13.10 15.08
C LYS A 51 -4.62 11.97 15.74
N ASP A 52 -5.20 11.31 16.74
CA ASP A 52 -4.72 9.99 17.17
C ASP A 52 -5.36 8.93 16.28
N ASP A 53 -4.54 8.21 15.53
CA ASP A 53 -5.00 7.23 14.57
C ASP A 53 -4.07 6.01 14.47
N ALA A 54 -4.38 5.10 13.55
CA ALA A 54 -3.63 3.85 13.42
C ALA A 54 -2.20 4.05 12.91
N ALA A 55 -1.89 5.18 12.26
CA ALA A 55 -0.55 5.50 11.79
C ALA A 55 0.38 5.94 12.91
N ASP A 56 -0.14 6.28 14.10
CA ASP A 56 0.67 6.62 15.29
C ASP A 56 1.23 5.40 16.03
N ARG A 57 0.81 4.19 15.61
CA ARG A 57 1.24 2.95 16.23
C ARG A 57 2.62 2.55 15.72
N THR A 58 3.38 1.85 16.54
CA THR A 58 4.66 1.25 16.18
C THR A 58 4.70 -0.20 16.64
N PRO A 59 5.54 -1.06 16.03
CA PRO A 59 5.79 -2.37 16.58
C PRO A 59 6.24 -2.30 18.05
N CYS A 60 5.75 -3.22 18.87
CA CYS A 60 6.14 -3.30 20.28
C CYS A 60 7.66 -3.42 20.41
N GLY A 61 8.25 -2.65 21.34
CA GLY A 61 9.69 -2.67 21.59
C GLY A 61 10.55 -1.91 20.57
N THR A 62 9.95 -1.24 19.57
CA THR A 62 10.68 -0.32 18.69
C THR A 62 10.63 1.12 19.22
N GLN A 63 11.39 1.99 18.55
CA GLN A 63 11.29 3.43 18.74
C GLN A 63 9.82 3.90 18.59
N PRO A 64 9.38 4.86 19.41
CA PRO A 64 8.07 5.49 19.23
C PRO A 64 8.03 6.27 17.91
N GLN A 65 6.81 6.62 17.48
CA GLN A 65 6.63 7.56 16.38
C GLN A 65 7.30 8.91 16.70
N GLN A 66 7.75 9.63 15.67
CA GLN A 66 8.45 10.91 15.79
C GLN A 66 7.83 12.01 14.92
N GLN A 67 6.54 11.91 14.60
CA GLN A 67 5.86 12.80 13.66
C GLN A 67 5.97 14.27 14.07
N ALA A 68 5.90 14.58 15.37
CA ALA A 68 5.93 15.96 15.88
C ALA A 68 7.24 16.71 15.57
N THR A 69 8.36 15.98 15.51
CA THR A 69 9.70 16.54 15.24
C THR A 69 10.24 16.09 13.88
N ALA A 70 9.45 15.36 13.11
CA ALA A 70 9.89 14.81 11.84
C ALA A 70 10.23 15.95 10.86
N PRO A 71 11.29 15.82 10.04
CA PRO A 71 11.71 16.87 9.12
C PRO A 71 10.99 16.83 7.76
N ALA A 72 10.31 15.72 7.44
CA ALA A 72 9.58 15.54 6.18
C ALA A 72 8.08 15.30 6.42
N ASP A 73 7.32 15.26 5.33
CA ASP A 73 5.93 14.87 5.29
C ASP A 73 5.76 13.62 4.43
N VAL A 74 4.81 12.77 4.82
CA VAL A 74 4.48 11.52 4.13
C VAL A 74 3.06 11.63 3.62
N PHE A 75 2.89 11.69 2.31
CA PHE A 75 1.58 11.63 1.68
C PHE A 75 1.28 10.16 1.31
N PHE A 76 0.49 9.48 2.14
CA PHE A 76 0.26 8.04 2.06
C PHE A 76 -1.09 7.69 1.41
N LEU A 77 -1.03 6.99 0.28
CA LEU A 77 -2.18 6.53 -0.49
C LEU A 77 -2.42 5.05 -0.24
N HIS A 78 -3.44 4.76 0.56
CA HIS A 78 -3.79 3.39 0.95
C HIS A 78 -4.33 2.56 -0.25
N PRO A 79 -4.22 1.22 -0.23
CA PRO A 79 -4.79 0.33 -1.24
C PRO A 79 -6.32 0.24 -1.12
N THR A 80 -6.91 -0.61 -1.96
CA THR A 80 -8.36 -0.88 -1.93
C THR A 80 -8.76 -1.75 -0.75
N SER A 81 -9.56 -1.18 0.14
CA SER A 81 -10.32 -1.88 1.20
C SER A 81 -11.80 -2.07 0.82
N TYR A 82 -12.23 -1.46 -0.29
CA TYR A 82 -13.58 -1.57 -0.85
C TYR A 82 -13.73 -2.79 -1.76
N TYR A 83 -14.19 -3.90 -1.19
CA TYR A 83 -14.51 -5.14 -1.92
C TYR A 83 -15.85 -5.75 -1.51
N GLY A 84 -16.73 -4.93 -0.93
CA GLY A 84 -18.09 -5.29 -0.55
C GLY A 84 -18.22 -6.22 0.66
N ARG A 85 -19.48 -6.46 1.03
CA ARG A 85 -19.93 -7.50 1.96
C ARG A 85 -20.89 -8.42 1.21
N ARG A 86 -20.95 -9.69 1.63
CA ARG A 86 -21.84 -10.68 1.00
C ARG A 86 -23.29 -10.17 1.07
N LYS A 87 -24.06 -10.33 -0.02
CA LYS A 87 -25.50 -10.02 -0.13
C LYS A 87 -25.91 -8.54 -0.03
N LYS A 88 -24.99 -7.58 -0.16
CA LYS A 88 -25.35 -6.16 -0.33
C LYS A 88 -24.96 -5.68 -1.74
N PRO A 89 -25.85 -4.97 -2.46
CA PRO A 89 -25.46 -4.24 -3.66
C PRO A 89 -24.28 -3.32 -3.33
N VAL A 90 -23.33 -3.21 -4.25
CA VAL A 90 -22.17 -2.33 -4.11
C VAL A 90 -22.07 -1.47 -5.35
N GLY A 91 -21.78 -0.19 -5.17
CA GLY A 91 -21.49 0.73 -6.26
C GLY A 91 -20.06 0.56 -6.76
N TRP A 92 -19.71 1.35 -7.77
CA TRP A 92 -18.35 1.37 -8.31
C TRP A 92 -17.34 2.03 -7.38
N ASN A 93 -17.79 2.94 -6.51
CA ASN A 93 -16.94 3.64 -5.55
C ASN A 93 -17.49 3.58 -4.13
N ALA A 94 -16.60 3.53 -3.14
CA ALA A 94 -16.97 3.51 -1.73
C ALA A 94 -17.56 4.85 -1.29
N HIS A 95 -18.60 4.80 -0.46
CA HIS A 95 -19.03 5.98 0.30
C HIS A 95 -18.00 6.27 1.41
N LEU A 96 -17.63 7.53 1.62
CA LEU A 96 -16.62 7.92 2.63
C LEU A 96 -17.03 7.56 4.06
N ARG A 97 -18.34 7.43 4.30
CA ARG A 97 -18.94 6.98 5.56
C ARG A 97 -19.22 5.47 5.63
N ASP A 98 -18.73 4.67 4.67
CA ASP A 98 -18.82 3.20 4.75
C ASP A 98 -17.92 2.69 5.88
N ALA A 99 -18.51 2.46 7.05
CA ALA A 99 -17.80 2.03 8.25
C ALA A 99 -16.99 0.74 8.03
N ALA A 100 -17.48 -0.18 7.19
CA ALA A 100 -16.77 -1.43 6.93
C ALA A 100 -15.44 -1.21 6.21
N THR A 101 -15.46 -0.36 5.20
CA THR A 101 -14.31 0.01 4.37
C THR A 101 -13.34 0.83 5.19
N ASN A 102 -13.85 1.76 6.01
CA ASN A 102 -13.02 2.56 6.91
C ASN A 102 -12.32 1.68 7.96
N THR A 103 -13.03 0.80 8.68
CA THR A 103 -12.40 -0.12 9.63
C THR A 103 -11.32 -0.97 8.98
N ARG A 104 -11.55 -1.50 7.76
CA ARG A 104 -10.55 -2.28 7.03
C ARG A 104 -9.34 -1.45 6.59
N THR A 105 -9.56 -0.19 6.22
CA THR A 105 -8.49 0.73 5.84
C THR A 105 -7.61 1.01 7.06
N ASP A 106 -8.24 1.39 8.17
CA ASP A 106 -7.58 1.82 9.40
C ASP A 106 -6.85 0.64 10.08
N SER A 107 -7.52 -0.50 10.26
CA SER A 107 -6.91 -1.71 10.86
C SER A 107 -6.02 -2.50 9.90
N GLY A 108 -5.91 -2.05 8.65
CA GLY A 108 -5.19 -2.72 7.58
C GLY A 108 -4.00 -1.89 7.16
N ALA A 109 -4.15 -1.16 6.05
CA ALA A 109 -3.05 -0.43 5.44
C ALA A 109 -2.53 0.71 6.31
N ILE A 110 -3.39 1.42 7.04
CA ILE A 110 -2.92 2.49 7.93
C ILE A 110 -2.07 1.89 9.06
N LEU A 111 -2.61 0.90 9.79
CA LEU A 111 -1.89 0.23 10.88
C LEU A 111 -0.59 -0.48 10.45
N HIS A 112 -0.59 -1.12 9.28
CA HIS A 112 0.49 -2.03 8.89
C HIS A 112 1.45 -1.51 7.82
N GLN A 113 1.13 -0.40 7.15
CA GLN A 113 1.95 0.14 6.06
C GLN A 113 2.28 1.62 6.28
N ALA A 114 1.32 2.46 6.68
CA ALA A 114 1.59 3.89 6.92
C ALA A 114 2.55 4.09 8.11
N THR A 115 2.45 3.24 9.12
CA THR A 115 3.32 3.20 10.32
C THR A 115 4.81 2.99 10.01
N ILE A 116 5.17 2.51 8.81
CA ILE A 116 6.58 2.42 8.37
C ILE A 116 7.24 3.80 8.43
N PHE A 117 6.51 4.87 8.10
CA PHE A 117 7.05 6.19 7.83
C PHE A 117 6.86 7.19 8.99
N ASN A 118 6.20 6.80 10.08
CA ASN A 118 5.88 7.68 11.21
C ASN A 118 7.09 8.06 12.08
N THR A 119 8.28 7.52 11.80
CA THR A 119 9.55 7.91 12.41
C THR A 119 10.30 8.98 11.62
N VAL A 120 9.91 9.26 10.38
CA VAL A 120 10.62 10.19 9.47
C VAL A 120 9.76 11.32 8.96
N GLY A 121 8.43 11.18 9.03
CA GLY A 121 7.53 12.17 8.49
C GLY A 121 6.18 12.23 9.19
N ARG A 122 5.57 13.40 9.08
CA ARG A 122 4.16 13.63 9.40
C ARG A 122 3.29 12.90 8.38
N VAL A 123 2.43 11.98 8.82
CA VAL A 123 1.65 11.11 7.94
C VAL A 123 0.30 11.75 7.62
N TYR A 124 0.07 12.00 6.34
CA TYR A 124 -1.19 12.46 5.77
C TYR A 124 -1.75 11.36 4.86
N ALA A 125 -2.86 10.74 5.26
CA ALA A 125 -3.52 9.70 4.47
C ALA A 125 -5.00 10.06 4.25
N PRO A 126 -5.39 10.55 3.06
CA PRO A 126 -6.77 10.93 2.81
C PRO A 126 -7.68 9.70 2.69
N ARG A 127 -8.91 9.80 3.20
CA ARG A 127 -10.01 8.94 2.76
C ARG A 127 -10.46 9.44 1.39
N TYR A 128 -10.66 8.53 0.46
CA TYR A 128 -11.16 8.84 -0.88
C TYR A 128 -12.23 7.84 -1.28
N ARG A 129 -13.05 8.18 -2.28
CA ARG A 129 -14.07 7.27 -2.82
C ARG A 129 -13.38 6.14 -3.61
N GLN A 130 -12.83 5.17 -2.89
CA GLN A 130 -12.07 4.04 -3.43
C GLN A 130 -12.87 3.34 -4.53
N ALA A 131 -12.26 3.15 -5.69
CA ALA A 131 -12.87 2.30 -6.71
C ALA A 131 -12.88 0.85 -6.20
N HIS A 132 -14.00 0.16 -6.42
CA HIS A 132 -14.18 -1.20 -5.95
C HIS A 132 -13.09 -2.12 -6.49
N LEU A 133 -12.63 -3.10 -5.71
CA LEU A 133 -11.57 -4.04 -6.10
C LEU A 133 -11.80 -4.70 -7.48
N ASN A 134 -13.07 -4.88 -7.85
CA ASN A 134 -13.46 -5.43 -9.14
C ASN A 134 -13.05 -4.55 -10.35
N ALA A 135 -12.78 -3.26 -10.16
CA ALA A 135 -12.29 -2.37 -11.23
C ALA A 135 -10.99 -2.90 -11.87
N PHE A 136 -10.16 -3.63 -11.12
CA PHE A 136 -8.92 -4.22 -11.63
C PHE A 136 -9.12 -5.55 -12.38
N PHE A 137 -10.28 -6.20 -12.24
CA PHE A 137 -10.52 -7.55 -12.76
C PHE A 137 -11.70 -7.63 -13.74
N THR A 138 -12.52 -6.59 -13.81
CA THR A 138 -13.70 -6.53 -14.68
C THR A 138 -13.32 -6.45 -16.16
N ARG A 139 -14.24 -6.92 -17.02
CA ARG A 139 -14.19 -6.71 -18.48
C ARG A 139 -14.73 -5.34 -18.89
N ASP A 140 -15.58 -4.73 -18.07
CA ASP A 140 -16.08 -3.38 -18.27
C ASP A 140 -14.99 -2.36 -17.91
N LYS A 141 -14.10 -2.10 -18.89
CA LYS A 141 -12.96 -1.20 -18.70
C LYS A 141 -13.38 0.27 -18.62
N ALA A 142 -14.47 0.65 -19.26
CA ALA A 142 -14.98 2.02 -19.22
C ALA A 142 -15.44 2.38 -17.81
N SER A 143 -16.30 1.56 -17.20
CA SER A 143 -16.77 1.81 -15.83
C SER A 143 -15.63 1.73 -14.80
N ALA A 144 -14.67 0.82 -15.00
CA ALA A 144 -13.49 0.74 -14.15
C ALA A 144 -12.63 2.00 -14.23
N ALA A 145 -12.41 2.54 -15.43
CA ALA A 145 -11.66 3.78 -15.63
C ALA A 145 -12.38 4.97 -14.97
N GLN A 146 -13.68 5.14 -15.20
CA GLN A 146 -14.48 6.20 -14.58
C GLN A 146 -14.44 6.14 -13.05
N ALA A 147 -14.50 4.94 -12.47
CA ALA A 147 -14.39 4.75 -11.02
C ALA A 147 -13.01 5.14 -10.48
N LEU A 148 -11.95 4.75 -11.18
CA LEU A 148 -10.57 5.09 -10.81
C LEU A 148 -10.28 6.59 -11.00
N ASP A 149 -10.84 7.23 -12.02
CA ASP A 149 -10.76 8.67 -12.25
C ASP A 149 -11.47 9.46 -11.16
N LEU A 150 -12.63 8.98 -10.69
CA LEU A 150 -13.30 9.57 -9.52
C LEU A 150 -12.41 9.49 -8.27
N ALA A 151 -11.80 8.33 -8.01
CA ALA A 151 -10.89 8.17 -6.89
C ALA A 151 -9.66 9.07 -7.02
N TYR A 152 -9.14 9.26 -8.23
CA TYR A 152 -8.00 10.15 -8.49
C TYR A 152 -8.33 11.62 -8.19
N ARG A 153 -9.50 12.12 -8.62
CA ARG A 153 -9.93 13.49 -8.31
C ARG A 153 -9.98 13.78 -6.80
N ASP A 154 -10.36 12.79 -6.01
CA ASP A 154 -10.35 12.90 -4.55
C ASP A 154 -8.92 12.99 -4.01
N ILE A 155 -8.00 12.15 -4.49
CA ILE A 155 -6.57 12.21 -4.11
C ILE A 155 -5.94 13.54 -4.48
N GLU A 156 -6.24 14.04 -5.68
CA GLU A 156 -5.77 15.34 -6.14
C GLU A 156 -6.25 16.47 -5.23
N ALA A 157 -7.55 16.52 -4.91
CA ALA A 157 -8.11 17.51 -4.00
C ALA A 157 -7.53 17.43 -2.58
N ALA A 158 -7.24 16.23 -2.09
CA ALA A 158 -6.57 16.04 -0.81
C ALA A 158 -5.13 16.57 -0.82
N PHE A 159 -4.39 16.29 -1.89
CA PHE A 159 -3.01 16.75 -2.05
C PHE A 159 -2.95 18.28 -2.09
N ASP A 160 -3.89 18.91 -2.80
CA ASP A 160 -3.98 20.37 -2.89
C ASP A 160 -4.30 21.02 -1.56
N ARG A 161 -5.22 20.41 -0.80
CA ARG A 161 -5.51 20.84 0.56
C ARG A 161 -4.27 20.72 1.45
N TYR A 162 -3.55 19.60 1.35
CA TYR A 162 -2.33 19.36 2.11
C TYR A 162 -1.22 20.37 1.79
N LEU A 163 -0.95 20.60 0.51
CA LEU A 163 0.07 21.55 0.08
C LEU A 163 -0.25 22.97 0.56
N SER A 164 -1.50 23.40 0.44
CA SER A 164 -1.91 24.78 0.75
C SER A 164 -2.04 25.08 2.24
N HIS A 165 -2.18 24.07 3.12
CA HIS A 165 -2.47 24.30 4.55
C HIS A 165 -1.45 23.70 5.51
N TRP A 166 -0.72 22.65 5.12
CA TRP A 166 0.09 21.88 6.07
C TRP A 166 1.53 21.63 5.63
N ASN A 167 1.81 21.52 4.32
CA ASN A 167 3.17 21.19 3.85
C ASN A 167 4.17 22.29 4.17
N ASP A 168 3.82 23.57 4.00
CA ASP A 168 4.68 24.72 4.32
C ASP A 168 6.12 24.59 3.78
N GLY A 169 6.26 24.17 2.52
CA GLY A 169 7.58 24.03 1.90
C GLY A 169 8.34 22.74 2.21
N ARG A 170 7.82 21.87 3.08
CA ARG A 170 8.56 20.72 3.63
C ARG A 170 8.83 19.61 2.60
N PRO A 171 9.91 18.81 2.78
CA PRO A 171 10.19 17.65 1.95
C PRO A 171 9.04 16.64 1.96
N ILE A 172 8.78 16.00 0.81
CA ILE A 172 7.64 15.10 0.60
C ILE A 172 8.15 13.69 0.27
N ILE A 173 7.67 12.71 1.03
CA ILE A 173 7.68 11.29 0.67
C ILE A 173 6.28 10.96 0.14
N LEU A 174 6.18 10.54 -1.13
CA LEU A 174 4.93 10.02 -1.67
C LEU A 174 4.91 8.50 -1.51
N VAL A 175 3.86 7.95 -0.93
CA VAL A 175 3.73 6.50 -0.74
C VAL A 175 2.40 6.04 -1.29
N GLY A 176 2.39 4.94 -2.03
CA GLY A 176 1.18 4.29 -2.48
C GLY A 176 1.34 2.78 -2.50
N HIS A 177 0.26 2.06 -2.16
CA HIS A 177 0.19 0.61 -2.37
C HIS A 177 -0.98 0.23 -3.27
N SER A 178 -0.77 -0.64 -4.25
CA SER A 178 -1.82 -1.18 -5.14
C SER A 178 -2.61 -0.06 -5.83
N GLN A 179 -3.92 0.10 -5.54
CA GLN A 179 -4.70 1.24 -6.04
C GLN A 179 -4.07 2.58 -5.66
N GLY A 180 -3.55 2.73 -4.43
CA GLY A 180 -2.85 3.93 -4.02
C GLY A 180 -1.57 4.18 -4.82
N ALA A 181 -0.87 3.14 -5.28
CA ALA A 181 0.28 3.29 -6.18
C ALA A 181 -0.14 3.71 -7.60
N TYR A 182 -1.24 3.15 -8.12
CA TYR A 182 -1.84 3.58 -9.40
C TYR A 182 -2.28 5.05 -9.36
N LEU A 183 -2.92 5.48 -8.27
CA LEU A 183 -3.32 6.89 -8.10
C LEU A 183 -2.08 7.78 -7.85
N GLY A 184 -1.11 7.28 -7.09
CA GLY A 184 0.14 7.98 -6.77
C GLY A 184 1.04 8.20 -7.98
N MET A 185 1.12 7.25 -8.93
CA MET A 185 1.88 7.48 -10.16
C MET A 185 1.25 8.57 -11.03
N ARG A 186 -0.09 8.69 -11.05
CA ARG A 186 -0.77 9.80 -11.71
C ARG A 186 -0.49 11.12 -11.00
N LEU A 187 -0.63 11.16 -9.66
CA LEU A 187 -0.34 12.35 -8.87
C LEU A 187 1.10 12.84 -9.08
N LEU A 188 2.06 11.91 -9.05
CA LEU A 188 3.48 12.22 -9.29
C LEU A 188 3.67 12.82 -10.69
N ARG A 189 3.08 12.24 -11.73
CA ARG A 189 3.24 12.70 -13.12
C ARG A 189 2.53 14.03 -13.40
N GLU A 190 1.30 14.16 -12.93
CA GLU A 190 0.41 15.26 -13.29
C GLU A 190 0.59 16.47 -12.37
N ARG A 191 0.98 16.29 -11.10
CA ARG A 191 1.00 17.36 -10.08
C ARG A 191 2.36 17.67 -9.48
N ILE A 192 3.30 16.71 -9.47
CA ILE A 192 4.61 16.90 -8.81
C ILE A 192 5.72 17.08 -9.83
N GLU A 193 5.84 16.19 -10.81
CA GLU A 193 6.98 16.11 -11.73
C GLU A 193 7.24 17.40 -12.52
N GLY A 194 6.17 18.04 -12.99
CA GLY A 194 6.22 19.29 -13.76
C GLY A 194 6.12 20.57 -12.93
N SER A 195 6.09 20.47 -11.59
CA SER A 195 5.82 21.61 -10.69
C SER A 195 7.02 21.91 -9.77
N PRO A 196 7.00 23.05 -9.05
CA PRO A 196 8.02 23.34 -8.03
C PRO A 196 8.13 22.25 -6.95
N GLN A 197 7.03 21.53 -6.66
CA GLN A 197 6.99 20.45 -5.68
C GLN A 197 7.93 19.29 -6.03
N ARG A 198 8.38 19.14 -7.30
CA ARG A 198 9.44 18.19 -7.64
C ARG A 198 10.71 18.42 -6.83
N GLN A 199 11.03 19.67 -6.50
CA GLN A 199 12.21 20.00 -5.68
C GLN A 199 12.05 19.53 -4.24
N GLN A 200 10.82 19.36 -3.74
CA GLN A 200 10.53 18.84 -2.40
C GLN A 200 10.52 17.30 -2.36
N LEU A 201 10.51 16.61 -3.50
CA LEU A 201 10.36 15.16 -3.55
C LEU A 201 11.62 14.48 -3.00
N VAL A 202 11.48 13.86 -1.83
CA VAL A 202 12.49 12.94 -1.28
C VAL A 202 12.47 11.66 -2.10
N VAL A 203 11.34 10.95 -2.12
CA VAL A 203 11.19 9.68 -2.84
C VAL A 203 9.71 9.36 -3.01
N ALA A 204 9.38 8.62 -4.07
CA ALA A 204 8.06 8.01 -4.24
C ALA A 204 8.14 6.48 -4.10
N TYR A 205 7.55 5.90 -3.05
CA TYR A 205 7.38 4.44 -2.91
C TYR A 205 6.02 4.03 -3.48
N LEU A 206 5.97 3.64 -4.76
CA LEU A 206 4.75 3.29 -5.49
C LEU A 206 4.65 1.77 -5.68
N VAL A 207 4.29 1.08 -4.62
CA VAL A 207 4.43 -0.37 -4.46
C VAL A 207 3.18 -1.13 -4.88
N GLY A 208 3.32 -2.35 -5.39
CA GLY A 208 2.17 -3.19 -5.76
C GLY A 208 1.52 -2.79 -7.09
N TRP A 209 2.21 -2.02 -7.93
CA TRP A 209 1.70 -1.63 -9.25
C TRP A 209 2.81 -1.65 -10.30
N PRO A 210 2.58 -2.21 -11.51
CA PRO A 210 3.57 -2.11 -12.59
C PRO A 210 3.73 -0.67 -13.04
N ILE A 211 4.96 -0.16 -13.00
CA ILE A 211 5.31 1.15 -13.55
C ILE A 211 6.44 0.93 -14.55
N GLU A 212 6.21 1.35 -15.79
CA GLU A 212 7.21 1.30 -16.85
C GLU A 212 8.30 2.35 -16.63
N LYS A 213 9.53 2.04 -17.06
CA LYS A 213 10.72 2.89 -16.84
C LYS A 213 10.57 4.30 -17.41
N ASP A 214 9.80 4.45 -18.48
CA ASP A 214 9.56 5.68 -19.25
C ASP A 214 8.22 6.36 -18.94
N TYR A 215 7.49 5.89 -17.91
CA TYR A 215 6.22 6.51 -17.53
C TYR A 215 6.37 7.97 -17.06
N PHE A 216 7.47 8.27 -16.37
CA PHE A 216 7.83 9.59 -15.84
C PHE A 216 8.91 10.23 -16.73
N ARG A 217 8.84 11.54 -16.95
CA ARG A 217 9.77 12.29 -17.81
C ARG A 217 11.03 12.78 -17.09
N HIS A 218 10.92 13.09 -15.80
CA HIS A 218 11.91 13.76 -14.96
C HIS A 218 12.10 13.09 -13.59
N VAL A 219 11.28 12.11 -13.20
CA VAL A 219 11.44 11.34 -11.97
C VAL A 219 11.91 9.91 -12.32
N PRO A 220 13.23 9.63 -12.26
CA PRO A 220 13.76 8.32 -12.63
C PRO A 220 13.51 7.25 -11.55
N PRO A 221 13.63 5.96 -11.89
CA PRO A 221 13.75 4.90 -10.88
C PRO A 221 14.94 5.16 -9.96
N CYS A 222 14.81 4.85 -8.67
CA CYS A 222 15.92 4.90 -7.74
C CYS A 222 16.91 3.75 -8.03
N THR A 223 18.21 4.06 -8.08
CA THR A 223 19.30 3.10 -8.32
C THR A 223 20.23 2.92 -7.12
N THR A 224 20.11 3.76 -6.08
CA THR A 224 20.84 3.63 -4.81
C THR A 224 19.94 3.92 -3.61
N ALA A 225 20.41 3.54 -2.42
CA ALA A 225 19.68 3.72 -1.15
C ALA A 225 19.45 5.20 -0.80
N SER A 226 20.43 6.07 -1.05
CA SER A 226 20.41 7.49 -0.65
C SER A 226 19.99 8.46 -1.76
N GLN A 227 19.71 7.98 -2.98
CA GLN A 227 19.21 8.83 -4.06
C GLN A 227 17.90 9.52 -3.62
N THR A 228 17.62 10.72 -4.10
CA THR A 228 16.34 11.38 -3.84
C THR A 228 15.83 12.03 -5.12
N GLY A 229 14.54 12.39 -5.17
CA GLY A 229 13.87 12.85 -6.39
C GLY A 229 13.63 11.70 -7.40
N CYS A 230 13.48 10.48 -6.90
CA CYS A 230 13.31 9.26 -7.68
C CYS A 230 12.14 8.42 -7.14
N PHE A 231 11.78 7.33 -7.81
CA PHE A 231 10.74 6.41 -7.36
C PHE A 231 11.22 4.96 -7.22
N CYS A 232 10.59 4.23 -6.30
CA CYS A 232 10.73 2.79 -6.10
C CYS A 232 9.39 2.11 -6.41
N SER A 233 9.44 0.91 -6.99
CA SER A 233 8.25 0.05 -7.16
C SER A 233 8.65 -1.41 -7.18
N TRP A 234 7.81 -2.27 -6.59
CA TRP A 234 7.97 -3.72 -6.67
C TRP A 234 6.63 -4.41 -6.49
N ARG A 235 6.56 -5.68 -6.91
CA ARG A 235 5.41 -6.58 -6.72
C ARG A 235 5.94 -7.95 -6.35
N THR A 236 5.60 -8.40 -5.16
CA THR A 236 6.23 -9.58 -4.55
C THR A 236 5.49 -10.85 -4.93
N TRP A 237 6.24 -11.79 -5.51
CA TRP A 237 5.77 -13.11 -5.87
C TRP A 237 6.65 -14.18 -5.27
N LYS A 238 6.03 -15.30 -4.91
CA LYS A 238 6.76 -16.50 -4.52
C LYS A 238 7.66 -16.92 -5.68
N ARG A 239 8.96 -17.14 -5.43
CA ARG A 239 9.99 -17.45 -6.42
C ARG A 239 9.61 -18.55 -7.41
N GLN A 240 8.99 -19.64 -6.93
CA GLN A 240 8.54 -20.74 -7.80
C GLN A 240 7.37 -20.38 -8.74
N ALA A 241 6.72 -19.23 -8.54
CA ALA A 241 5.64 -18.72 -9.39
C ALA A 241 6.17 -18.05 -10.67
N SER A 242 7.47 -17.71 -10.74
CA SER A 242 8.12 -17.14 -11.94
C SER A 242 7.79 -17.91 -13.22
N ARG A 243 7.73 -19.24 -13.17
CA ARG A 243 7.35 -20.13 -14.30
C ARG A 243 5.96 -19.86 -14.89
N GLN A 244 5.11 -19.09 -14.20
CA GLN A 244 3.73 -18.79 -14.57
C GLN A 244 3.50 -17.30 -14.83
N LEU A 245 4.53 -16.47 -14.70
CA LEU A 245 4.44 -15.02 -14.86
C LEU A 245 4.98 -14.63 -16.24
N PRO A 246 4.26 -13.81 -17.02
CA PRO A 246 4.78 -13.28 -18.28
C PRO A 246 5.89 -12.26 -17.98
N PRO A 247 7.01 -12.27 -18.72
CA PRO A 247 8.09 -11.29 -18.54
C PRO A 247 7.58 -9.85 -18.71
N GLN A 248 8.05 -8.92 -17.86
CA GLN A 248 7.76 -7.47 -17.95
C GLN A 248 9.07 -6.65 -17.87
N PRO A 249 10.00 -6.78 -18.83
CA PRO A 249 11.35 -6.19 -18.73
C PRO A 249 11.39 -4.65 -18.74
N ASN A 250 10.32 -3.99 -19.22
CA ASN A 250 10.19 -2.53 -19.14
C ASN A 250 9.62 -2.05 -17.79
N VAL A 251 9.08 -2.94 -16.96
CA VAL A 251 8.54 -2.59 -15.65
C VAL A 251 9.68 -2.50 -14.63
N VAL A 252 9.70 -1.40 -13.88
CA VAL A 252 10.65 -1.17 -12.78
C VAL A 252 10.38 -2.17 -11.66
N CYS A 253 11.46 -2.75 -11.14
CA CYS A 253 11.42 -3.56 -9.93
C CYS A 253 12.62 -3.21 -9.05
N THR A 254 12.35 -2.58 -7.91
CA THR A 254 13.32 -2.25 -6.87
C THR A 254 13.45 -3.42 -5.90
N ASN A 255 14.67 -3.85 -5.61
CA ASN A 255 14.94 -4.77 -4.52
C ASN A 255 14.90 -4.00 -3.18
N PRO A 256 13.94 -4.24 -2.28
CA PRO A 256 13.82 -3.49 -1.02
C PRO A 256 14.88 -3.89 0.02
N LEU A 257 15.73 -4.87 -0.26
CA LEU A 257 16.88 -5.23 0.59
C LEU A 257 18.17 -4.50 0.17
N THR A 258 18.30 -4.09 -1.10
CA THR A 258 19.52 -3.45 -1.64
C THR A 258 19.29 -2.08 -2.28
N TRP A 259 18.04 -1.70 -2.53
CA TRP A 259 17.60 -0.46 -3.20
C TRP A 259 18.08 -0.32 -4.65
N SER A 260 18.50 -1.43 -5.26
CA SER A 260 18.90 -1.55 -6.65
C SER A 260 17.74 -2.02 -7.53
N THR A 261 17.82 -1.75 -8.83
CA THR A 261 16.90 -2.26 -9.86
C THR A 261 17.60 -3.20 -10.85
N ARG A 262 18.79 -3.71 -10.52
CA ARG A 262 19.58 -4.56 -11.40
C ARG A 262 18.91 -5.94 -11.56
N GLU A 263 18.61 -6.30 -12.80
CA GLU A 263 18.04 -7.60 -13.15
C GLU A 263 18.91 -8.76 -12.65
N GLY A 264 18.30 -9.79 -12.07
CA GLY A 264 18.96 -10.96 -11.51
C GLY A 264 19.66 -10.73 -10.17
N GLU A 265 19.56 -9.53 -9.58
CA GLU A 265 20.17 -9.26 -8.29
C GLU A 265 19.40 -9.94 -7.16
N TYR A 266 19.99 -11.03 -6.66
CA TYR A 266 19.57 -11.73 -5.45
C TYR A 266 20.12 -11.04 -4.19
N ALA A 267 19.26 -10.92 -3.18
CA ALA A 267 19.57 -10.43 -1.85
C ALA A 267 19.06 -11.45 -0.83
N ASP A 268 19.98 -11.98 -0.02
CA ASP A 268 19.67 -12.99 0.98
C ASP A 268 18.78 -12.43 2.10
N ARG A 269 17.93 -13.29 2.69
CA ARG A 269 17.05 -12.90 3.79
C ARG A 269 17.79 -12.34 5.00
N SER A 270 19.07 -12.66 5.19
CA SER A 270 19.90 -12.05 6.24
C SER A 270 19.97 -10.52 6.15
N LEU A 271 19.70 -9.93 4.98
CA LEU A 271 19.58 -8.47 4.80
C LEU A 271 18.21 -7.92 5.19
N ASN A 272 17.21 -8.77 5.43
CA ASN A 272 15.89 -8.37 5.88
C ASN A 272 15.92 -8.06 7.39
N LEU A 273 15.91 -6.77 7.71
CA LEU A 273 15.99 -6.24 9.06
C LEU A 273 14.77 -6.63 9.90
N GLY A 274 13.64 -6.89 9.23
CA GLY A 274 12.46 -7.45 9.85
C GLY A 274 11.18 -7.02 9.15
N GLY A 275 10.27 -7.99 8.99
CA GLY A 275 8.92 -7.76 8.50
C GLY A 275 7.87 -7.89 9.59
N VAL A 276 6.70 -7.28 9.37
CA VAL A 276 5.54 -7.37 10.25
C VAL A 276 4.39 -8.07 9.53
N LEU A 277 3.62 -8.89 10.24
CA LEU A 277 2.45 -9.58 9.67
C LEU A 277 1.15 -9.01 10.27
N ARG A 278 0.21 -9.86 10.67
CA ARG A 278 -1.08 -9.42 11.23
C ARG A 278 -0.97 -8.81 12.62
N ASN A 279 0.01 -9.23 13.40
CA ASN A 279 0.28 -8.64 14.71
C ASN A 279 1.42 -7.63 14.53
N LEU A 280 1.12 -6.33 14.61
CA LEU A 280 2.12 -5.27 14.47
C LEU A 280 3.20 -5.38 15.57
N CYS A 281 2.89 -5.97 16.72
CA CYS A 281 3.83 -6.14 17.82
C CYS A 281 4.84 -7.28 17.65
N VAL A 282 4.82 -8.00 16.53
CA VAL A 282 5.80 -9.06 16.25
C VAL A 282 6.59 -8.72 15.00
N ILE A 283 7.89 -8.49 15.20
CA ILE A 283 8.87 -8.35 14.13
C ILE A 283 9.49 -9.71 13.85
N TYR A 284 9.47 -10.11 12.59
CA TYR A 284 10.13 -11.32 12.12
C TYR A 284 11.43 -10.93 11.39
N PRO A 285 12.60 -11.03 12.03
CA PRO A 285 13.88 -10.81 11.35
C PRO A 285 14.09 -11.88 10.29
N ALA A 286 14.86 -11.55 9.24
CA ALA A 286 15.15 -12.48 8.16
C ALA A 286 13.90 -13.15 7.56
N LEU A 287 12.79 -12.40 7.49
CA LEU A 287 11.47 -12.95 7.13
C LEU A 287 11.49 -13.57 5.73
N THR A 288 12.12 -12.91 4.76
CA THR A 288 12.21 -13.40 3.39
C THR A 288 13.35 -12.70 2.63
N ASP A 289 13.82 -13.33 1.56
CA ASP A 289 14.81 -12.82 0.61
C ASP A 289 14.16 -11.90 -0.45
N ALA A 290 14.93 -11.46 -1.44
CA ALA A 290 14.43 -10.69 -2.56
C ALA A 290 15.33 -10.88 -3.81
N GLU A 291 14.73 -11.06 -4.99
CA GLU A 291 15.44 -11.04 -6.27
C GLU A 291 14.65 -10.24 -7.31
N VAL A 292 15.35 -9.36 -8.04
CA VAL A 292 14.78 -8.65 -9.19
C VAL A 292 14.71 -9.61 -10.37
N TRP A 293 13.51 -9.86 -10.88
CA TRP A 293 13.31 -10.76 -12.02
C TRP A 293 12.19 -10.28 -12.92
N GLN A 294 12.51 -9.85 -14.13
CA GLN A 294 11.60 -9.55 -15.23
C GLN A 294 10.41 -8.65 -14.84
N GLY A 295 10.67 -7.61 -14.05
CA GLY A 295 9.64 -6.67 -13.57
C GLY A 295 8.82 -7.17 -12.36
N TYR A 296 9.27 -8.23 -11.70
CA TYR A 296 8.72 -8.77 -10.46
C TYR A 296 9.81 -8.90 -9.39
N LEU A 297 9.39 -8.83 -8.13
CA LEU A 297 10.23 -9.16 -7.01
C LEU A 297 9.95 -10.60 -6.59
N LEU A 298 10.91 -11.50 -6.82
CA LEU A 298 10.79 -12.88 -6.37
C LEU A 298 11.28 -12.99 -4.93
N ALA A 299 10.46 -13.65 -4.11
CA ALA A 299 10.75 -13.92 -2.71
C ALA A 299 10.50 -15.38 -2.39
N GLU A 300 11.27 -15.94 -1.46
CA GLU A 300 11.04 -17.23 -0.87
C GLU A 300 9.76 -17.25 -0.04
N ARG A 301 9.40 -18.42 0.48
CA ARG A 301 8.29 -18.51 1.40
C ARG A 301 8.70 -17.81 2.71
N PRO A 302 7.92 -16.86 3.24
CA PRO A 302 8.28 -16.13 4.45
C PRO A 302 8.48 -17.08 5.65
N HIS A 303 9.43 -16.75 6.52
CA HIS A 303 9.86 -17.52 7.67
C HIS A 303 9.21 -17.01 8.96
N PHE A 304 8.11 -17.66 9.35
CA PHE A 304 7.43 -17.44 10.63
C PHE A 304 6.69 -18.71 11.09
N PRO A 305 6.31 -18.83 12.38
CA PRO A 305 5.54 -19.98 12.87
C PRO A 305 4.24 -20.19 12.06
N GLY A 306 4.06 -21.39 11.50
CA GLY A 306 2.87 -21.71 10.68
C GLY A 306 2.95 -21.27 9.21
N SER A 307 4.05 -20.65 8.78
CA SER A 307 4.26 -20.22 7.38
C SER A 307 4.14 -21.33 6.34
N PHE A 308 4.24 -22.61 6.74
CA PHE A 308 4.04 -23.76 5.83
C PHE A 308 2.59 -23.88 5.34
N LEU A 309 1.63 -23.27 6.05
CA LEU A 309 0.23 -23.18 5.65
C LEU A 309 -0.02 -22.12 4.57
N LEU A 310 0.96 -21.24 4.30
CA LEU A 310 0.83 -20.20 3.29
C LEU A 310 0.99 -20.77 1.88
N ARG A 311 -0.15 -21.06 1.22
CA ARG A 311 -0.20 -21.61 -0.14
C ARG A 311 -0.23 -20.56 -1.25
N ARG A 312 -0.34 -19.27 -0.91
CA ARG A 312 -0.43 -18.18 -1.90
C ARG A 312 0.90 -18.03 -2.64
N LYS A 313 0.80 -17.78 -3.95
CA LYS A 313 1.94 -17.47 -4.83
C LYS A 313 2.15 -15.97 -5.02
N ASN A 314 1.07 -15.20 -4.95
CA ASN A 314 1.12 -13.74 -5.01
C ASN A 314 1.17 -13.20 -3.57
N TYR A 315 2.23 -12.47 -3.24
CA TYR A 315 2.47 -11.86 -1.92
C TYR A 315 2.12 -10.37 -1.88
N HIS A 316 1.44 -9.84 -2.91
CA HIS A 316 1.03 -8.43 -3.07
C HIS A 316 0.50 -7.76 -1.80
N VAL A 317 -0.33 -8.44 -1.00
CA VAL A 317 -0.87 -7.86 0.25
C VAL A 317 0.20 -7.55 1.32
N ALA A 318 1.41 -8.06 1.14
CA ALA A 318 2.51 -7.97 2.08
C ALA A 318 3.75 -7.28 1.47
N ASP A 319 3.65 -6.65 0.30
CA ASP A 319 4.79 -6.05 -0.41
C ASP A 319 5.62 -5.10 0.48
N LEU A 320 4.97 -4.24 1.26
CA LEU A 320 5.63 -3.35 2.22
C LEU A 320 5.97 -4.10 3.53
N ASN A 321 5.01 -4.85 4.04
CA ASN A 321 5.08 -5.59 5.30
C ASN A 321 6.28 -6.55 5.40
N PHE A 322 6.62 -7.23 4.31
CA PHE A 322 7.75 -8.17 4.28
C PHE A 322 9.10 -7.50 4.49
N TYR A 323 9.20 -6.22 4.19
CA TYR A 323 10.43 -5.43 4.23
C TYR A 323 10.28 -4.20 5.13
N TYR A 324 9.40 -4.27 6.13
CA TYR A 324 8.95 -3.13 6.95
C TYR A 324 10.12 -2.29 7.49
N LEU A 325 11.07 -2.92 8.20
CA LEU A 325 12.20 -2.21 8.81
C LEU A 325 13.24 -1.76 7.76
N ASN A 326 13.37 -2.48 6.64
CA ASN A 326 14.20 -2.03 5.53
C ASN A 326 13.66 -0.74 4.92
N VAL A 327 12.35 -0.68 4.62
CA VAL A 327 11.70 0.51 4.06
C VAL A 327 11.76 1.67 5.04
N GLN A 328 11.52 1.43 6.33
CA GLN A 328 11.66 2.46 7.36
C GLN A 328 13.08 3.04 7.40
N LYS A 329 14.10 2.18 7.44
CA LYS A 329 15.52 2.61 7.42
C LYS A 329 15.86 3.40 6.15
N ASN A 330 15.36 2.98 4.99
CA ASN A 330 15.65 3.68 3.74
C ASN A 330 14.94 5.04 3.65
N ALA A 331 13.73 5.15 4.18
CA ALA A 331 13.06 6.43 4.26
C ALA A 331 13.86 7.41 5.14
N GLN A 332 14.44 6.94 6.26
CA GLN A 332 15.35 7.73 7.11
C GLN A 332 16.57 8.20 6.30
N GLU A 333 17.27 7.26 5.66
CA GLU A 333 18.47 7.56 4.88
C GLU A 333 18.22 8.57 3.75
N ARG A 334 17.10 8.46 3.03
CA ARG A 334 16.76 9.38 1.93
C ARG A 334 16.36 10.77 2.43
N VAL A 335 15.65 10.86 3.55
CA VAL A 335 15.33 12.15 4.19
C VAL A 335 16.61 12.84 4.63
N GLU A 336 17.51 12.12 5.31
CA GLU A 336 18.81 12.67 5.70
C GLU A 336 19.65 13.09 4.48
N ALA A 337 19.67 12.29 3.43
CA ALA A 337 20.38 12.62 2.19
C ALA A 337 19.78 13.84 1.49
N PHE A 338 18.46 14.03 1.56
CA PHE A 338 17.77 15.20 1.02
C PHE A 338 18.16 16.48 1.77
N LEU A 339 18.20 16.43 3.10
CA LEU A 339 18.49 17.59 3.96
C LEU A 339 19.95 18.06 3.90
N ARG A 340 20.87 17.23 3.40
CA ARG A 340 22.29 17.58 3.22
C ARG A 340 22.62 18.26 1.89
N ARG A 341 21.63 18.46 1.02
CA ARG A 341 21.83 18.99 -0.34
C ARG A 341 22.10 20.48 -0.40
#